data_AF-A0A972DE47-F1
#
_entry.id   AF-A0A972DE47-F1
#
_cell.length_a   1.000
_cell.length_b   1.000
_cell.length_c   1.000
_cell.angle_alpha   90.00
_cell.angle_beta   90.00
_cell.angle_gamma   90.00
#
_symmetry.space_group_name_H-M   'P 1'
#
loop_
_entity.id
_entity.type
_entity.pdbx_description
1 polymer ?
#
loop_
_entity_poly.entity_id
_entity_poly.type
_entity_poly.pdbx_seq_one_letter_code
_entity_poly.pdbx_strand_id
1 'polypeptide(L)'
;MFLAFGFVMMTAGFHAESDKEHKAAANTALVLSGVYAVFILFVYFAQTTAVRLDSLGEKALALLDYSRFGLFFYYDLLGYGVMSLSTFFIGLTINAKTVPDKWLKGLLTVHGIFFVSCFIIPMLGVFRSDMTGADRIGTLILLVWCLYFLPVCILSYFHFAKKAID
;
A
#
# COMPACT_ATOMS: atom_id res chain seq x y z
N MET A 1 -4.75 -8.78 3.32
CA MET A 1 -5.58 -8.32 4.47
C MET A 1 -4.78 -7.80 5.67
N PHE A 2 -4.05 -8.62 6.44
CA PHE A 2 -3.42 -8.16 7.70
C PHE A 2 -2.41 -7.01 7.56
N LEU A 3 -1.72 -6.94 6.43
CA LEU A 3 -0.81 -5.83 6.10
C LEU A 3 -1.54 -4.48 6.12
N ALA A 4 -2.82 -4.43 5.73
CA ALA A 4 -3.61 -3.20 5.75
C ALA A 4 -3.77 -2.64 7.17
N PHE A 5 -4.08 -3.49 8.14
CA PHE A 5 -4.17 -3.09 9.54
C PHE A 5 -2.82 -2.65 10.10
N GLY A 6 -1.75 -3.39 9.80
CA GLY A 6 -0.39 -3.01 10.18
C GLY A 6 0.02 -1.64 9.64
N PHE A 7 -0.31 -1.37 8.37
CA PHE A 7 -0.03 -0.09 7.74
C PHE A 7 -0.80 1.08 8.37
N VAL A 8 -2.09 0.89 8.67
CA VAL A 8 -2.90 1.90 9.37
C VAL A 8 -2.33 2.20 10.75
N MET A 9 -1.97 1.16 11.52
CA MET A 9 -1.36 1.33 12.84
C MET A 9 -0.01 2.07 12.77
N MET A 10 0.85 1.71 11.81
CA MET A 10 2.12 2.40 11.59
C MET A 10 1.89 3.88 11.23
N THR A 11 0.94 4.17 10.34
CA THR A 11 0.59 5.53 9.93
C THR A 11 0.02 6.34 11.11
N ALA A 12 -0.83 5.73 11.94
CA ALA A 12 -1.35 6.35 13.14
C ALA A 12 -0.24 6.67 14.15
N GLY A 13 0.78 5.81 14.28
CA GLY A 13 1.97 6.07 15.08
C GLY A 13 2.71 7.33 14.62
N PHE A 14 3.01 7.43 13.32
CA PHE A 14 3.64 8.64 12.77
C PHE A 14 2.75 9.88 12.90
N HIS A 15 1.43 9.74 12.77
CA HIS A 15 0.48 10.84 12.96
C HIS A 15 0.48 11.36 14.41
N ALA A 16 0.55 10.46 15.38
CA ALA A 16 0.59 10.79 16.80
C ALA A 16 1.88 11.56 17.15
N GLU A 17 2.97 11.27 16.47
CA GLU A 17 4.25 11.93 16.65
C GLU A 17 4.42 13.26 15.90
N SER A 18 3.55 13.55 14.92
CA SER A 18 3.64 14.75 14.10
C SER A 18 3.41 16.02 14.91
N ASP A 19 4.27 17.02 14.67
CA ASP A 19 4.10 18.37 15.20
C ASP A 19 2.94 19.13 14.52
N LYS A 20 2.68 20.35 15.00
CA LYS A 20 1.59 21.20 14.51
C LYS A 20 1.84 21.69 13.07
N GLU A 21 3.08 21.92 12.67
CA GLU A 21 3.43 22.45 11.35
C GLU A 21 3.16 21.42 10.25
N HIS A 22 3.36 20.14 10.55
CA HIS A 22 3.16 19.04 9.60
C HIS A 22 1.79 18.36 9.73
N LYS A 23 0.88 18.90 10.55
CA LYS A 23 -0.38 18.22 10.90
C LYS A 23 -1.30 17.97 9.71
N ALA A 24 -1.29 18.86 8.71
CA ALA A 24 -2.04 18.67 7.47
C ALA A 24 -1.54 17.43 6.69
N ALA A 25 -0.22 17.26 6.57
CA ALA A 25 0.37 16.08 5.93
C ALA A 25 0.05 14.80 6.73
N ALA A 26 0.18 14.85 8.07
CA ALA A 26 -0.16 13.72 8.93
C ALA A 26 -1.63 13.29 8.79
N ASN A 27 -2.57 14.23 8.83
CA ASN A 27 -4.00 13.95 8.67
C ASN A 27 -4.28 13.34 7.29
N THR A 28 -3.67 13.90 6.25
CA THR A 28 -3.81 13.41 4.87
C THR A 28 -3.30 11.96 4.77
N ALA A 29 -2.12 11.67 5.32
CA ALA A 29 -1.57 10.32 5.37
C ALA A 29 -2.52 9.33 6.06
N LEU A 30 -3.06 9.70 7.23
CA LEU A 30 -3.95 8.85 8.00
C LEU A 30 -5.25 8.54 7.25
N VAL A 31 -5.89 9.55 6.65
CA VAL A 31 -7.09 9.36 5.83
C VAL A 31 -6.81 8.43 4.64
N LEU A 32 -5.72 8.67 3.91
CA LEU A 32 -5.32 7.82 2.78
C LEU A 32 -5.02 6.38 3.22
N SER A 33 -4.42 6.17 4.40
CA SER A 33 -4.18 4.83 4.93
C SER A 33 -5.49 4.07 5.18
N GLY A 34 -6.54 4.77 5.64
CA GLY A 34 -7.89 4.21 5.79
C GLY A 34 -8.52 3.84 4.45
N VAL A 35 -8.41 4.71 3.45
CA VAL A 35 -8.90 4.44 2.09
C VAL A 35 -8.21 3.21 1.49
N TYR A 36 -6.89 3.13 1.61
CA TYR A 36 -6.12 1.94 1.22
C TYR A 36 -6.66 0.68 1.91
N ALA A 37 -6.85 0.72 3.23
CA ALA A 37 -7.35 -0.43 3.99
C ALA A 37 -8.72 -0.90 3.50
N VAL A 38 -9.63 0.01 3.17
CA VAL A 38 -10.95 -0.33 2.61
C VAL A 38 -10.82 -1.08 1.28
N PHE A 39 -10.00 -0.59 0.34
CA PHE A 39 -9.79 -1.26 -0.95
C PHE A 39 -9.27 -2.69 -0.77
N ILE A 40 -8.21 -2.86 0.04
CA ILE A 40 -7.63 -4.18 0.29
C ILE A 40 -8.61 -5.10 0.98
N LEU A 41 -9.35 -4.61 1.99
CA LEU A 41 -10.34 -5.43 2.69
C LEU A 41 -11.46 -5.88 1.76
N PHE A 42 -11.98 -5.00 0.91
CA PHE A 42 -13.00 -5.39 -0.07
C PHE A 42 -12.52 -6.44 -1.05
N VAL A 43 -11.33 -6.26 -1.63
CA VAL A 43 -10.76 -7.23 -2.57
C VAL A 43 -10.59 -8.58 -1.89
N TYR A 44 -9.88 -8.61 -0.75
CA TYR A 44 -9.59 -9.86 -0.05
C TYR A 44 -10.84 -10.54 0.49
N PHE A 45 -11.79 -9.78 1.04
CA PHE A 45 -13.02 -10.35 1.56
C PHE A 45 -13.80 -11.05 0.46
N ALA A 46 -13.95 -10.45 -0.73
CA ALA A 46 -14.62 -11.12 -1.85
C ALA A 46 -13.82 -12.31 -2.41
N GLN A 47 -12.47 -12.24 -2.43
CA GLN A 47 -11.65 -13.41 -2.80
C GLN A 47 -11.93 -14.60 -1.87
N THR A 48 -11.98 -14.35 -0.56
CA THR A 48 -12.17 -15.41 0.45
C THR A 48 -13.62 -15.87 0.61
N THR A 49 -14.57 -15.17 0.00
CA THR A 49 -16.01 -15.47 0.07
C THR A 49 -16.55 -15.85 -1.31
N ALA A 50 -16.95 -14.87 -2.12
CA ALA A 50 -17.59 -15.09 -3.42
C ALA A 50 -16.71 -15.90 -4.39
N VAL A 51 -15.42 -15.59 -4.51
CA VAL A 51 -14.54 -16.29 -5.47
C VAL A 51 -14.20 -17.69 -4.99
N ARG A 52 -13.95 -17.89 -3.69
CA ARG A 52 -13.52 -19.17 -3.14
C ARG A 52 -14.67 -20.15 -2.87
N LEU A 53 -15.81 -19.66 -2.42
CA LEU A 53 -16.89 -20.50 -1.88
C LEU A 53 -18.03 -20.73 -2.89
N ASP A 54 -18.15 -19.88 -3.91
CA ASP A 54 -19.23 -19.97 -4.89
C ASP A 54 -18.73 -20.47 -6.26
N SER A 55 -19.62 -21.08 -7.03
CA SER A 55 -19.34 -21.54 -8.40
C SER A 55 -19.66 -20.44 -9.41
N LEU A 56 -18.83 -19.40 -9.42
CA LEU A 56 -18.99 -18.26 -10.31
C LEU A 56 -18.82 -18.64 -11.78
N GLY A 57 -19.66 -18.07 -12.66
CA GLY A 57 -19.49 -18.22 -14.10
C GLY A 57 -18.27 -17.46 -14.63
N GLU A 58 -17.79 -17.84 -15.82
CA GLU A 58 -16.53 -17.31 -16.41
C GLU A 58 -16.45 -15.78 -16.49
N LYS A 59 -17.54 -15.09 -16.84
CA LYS A 59 -17.56 -13.63 -16.90
C LYS A 59 -17.39 -12.98 -15.53
N ALA A 60 -17.95 -13.60 -14.49
CA ALA A 60 -17.80 -13.12 -13.12
C ALA A 60 -16.37 -13.40 -12.62
N LEU A 61 -15.82 -14.60 -12.88
CA LEU A 61 -14.43 -14.92 -12.57
C LEU A 61 -13.45 -13.97 -13.26
N ALA A 62 -13.65 -13.64 -14.53
CA ALA A 62 -12.77 -12.72 -15.26
C ALA A 62 -12.70 -11.30 -14.64
N LEU A 63 -13.72 -10.88 -13.88
CA LEU A 63 -13.75 -9.58 -13.19
C LEU A 63 -13.30 -9.69 -11.74
N LEU A 64 -13.73 -10.75 -11.05
CA LEU A 64 -13.60 -10.87 -9.60
C LEU A 64 -12.34 -11.63 -9.19
N ASP A 65 -11.86 -12.60 -9.97
CA ASP A 65 -10.65 -13.34 -9.64
C ASP A 65 -9.43 -12.43 -9.80
N TYR A 66 -8.74 -12.17 -8.68
CA TYR A 66 -7.57 -11.31 -8.63
C TYR A 66 -6.43 -11.81 -9.53
N SER A 67 -6.25 -13.13 -9.64
CA SER A 67 -5.18 -13.72 -10.45
C SER A 67 -5.33 -13.42 -11.95
N ARG A 68 -6.56 -13.11 -12.38
CA ARG A 68 -6.90 -12.85 -13.78
C ARG A 68 -6.76 -11.38 -14.17
N PHE A 69 -6.10 -10.53 -13.38
CA PHE A 69 -5.92 -9.11 -13.69
C PHE A 69 -7.22 -8.37 -14.08
N GLY A 70 -8.35 -8.78 -13.48
CA GLY A 70 -9.67 -8.18 -13.69
C GLY A 70 -9.91 -6.94 -12.82
N LEU A 71 -11.19 -6.59 -12.64
CA LEU A 71 -11.62 -5.43 -11.85
C LEU A 71 -11.01 -5.42 -10.43
N PHE A 72 -10.98 -6.58 -9.78
CA PHE A 72 -10.47 -6.68 -8.41
C PHE A 72 -8.96 -6.48 -8.31
N PHE A 73 -8.21 -6.83 -9.35
CA PHE A 73 -6.80 -6.48 -9.46
C PHE A 73 -6.62 -4.96 -9.62
N TYR A 74 -7.44 -4.30 -10.44
CA TYR A 74 -7.37 -2.84 -10.59
C TYR A 74 -7.69 -2.10 -9.29
N TYR A 75 -8.66 -2.58 -8.51
CA TYR A 75 -8.99 -1.99 -7.20
C TYR A 75 -7.91 -2.21 -6.15
N ASP A 76 -7.29 -3.38 -6.13
CA ASP A 76 -6.13 -3.64 -5.28
C ASP A 76 -4.97 -2.71 -5.63
N LEU A 77 -4.65 -2.58 -6.94
CA LEU A 77 -3.59 -1.71 -7.43
C LEU A 77 -3.86 -0.23 -7.15
N LEU A 78 -5.12 0.22 -7.29
CA LEU A 78 -5.56 1.55 -6.85
C LEU A 78 -5.33 1.73 -5.34
N GLY A 79 -5.68 0.72 -4.53
CA GLY A 79 -5.38 0.69 -3.10
C GLY A 79 -3.89 0.90 -2.82
N TYR A 80 -3.02 0.13 -3.47
CA TYR A 80 -1.56 0.29 -3.34
C TYR A 80 -1.06 1.67 -3.80
N GLY A 81 -1.68 2.26 -4.83
CA GLY A 81 -1.42 3.65 -5.22
C GLY A 81 -1.77 4.63 -4.11
N VAL A 82 -2.94 4.49 -3.50
CA VAL A 82 -3.36 5.32 -2.35
C VAL A 82 -2.44 5.12 -1.14
N MET A 83 -1.98 3.90 -0.89
CA MET A 83 -0.97 3.61 0.14
C MET A 83 0.35 4.34 -0.14
N SER A 84 0.80 4.34 -1.40
CA SER A 84 1.99 5.08 -1.83
C SER A 84 1.86 6.59 -1.57
N LEU A 85 0.68 7.16 -1.85
CA LEU A 85 0.41 8.55 -1.54
C LEU A 85 0.38 8.80 -0.02
N SER A 86 -0.19 7.88 0.77
CA SER A 86 -0.13 7.93 2.23
C SER A 86 1.32 7.96 2.74
N THR A 87 2.18 7.05 2.28
CA THR A 87 3.60 7.03 2.67
C THR A 87 4.35 8.31 2.32
N PHE A 88 4.05 8.92 1.16
CA PHE A 88 4.67 10.19 0.79
C PHE A 88 4.38 11.26 1.84
N PHE A 89 3.11 11.41 2.22
CA PHE A 89 2.71 12.37 3.25
C PHE A 89 3.30 12.05 4.63
N ILE A 90 3.42 10.78 5.02
CA ILE A 90 4.14 10.39 6.25
C ILE A 90 5.61 10.84 6.18
N GLY A 91 6.28 10.62 5.05
CA GLY A 91 7.67 11.05 4.88
C GLY A 91 7.85 12.56 5.13
N LEU A 92 6.87 13.37 4.78
CA LEU A 92 6.89 14.82 5.05
C LEU A 92 6.82 15.15 6.55
N THR A 93 6.18 14.31 7.38
CA THR A 93 6.01 14.56 8.83
C THR A 93 7.23 14.17 9.67
N ILE A 94 8.16 13.37 9.12
CA ILE A 94 9.32 12.91 9.87
C ILE A 94 10.34 14.05 10.04
N ASN A 95 10.60 14.41 11.30
CA ASN A 95 11.69 15.30 11.68
C ASN A 95 13.01 14.51 11.79
N ALA A 96 13.69 14.36 10.66
CA ALA A 96 14.84 13.47 10.52
C ALA A 96 16.14 14.07 11.10
N LYS A 97 16.38 13.83 12.40
CA LYS A 97 17.61 14.25 13.09
C LYS A 97 18.74 13.25 12.94
N THR A 98 18.42 11.95 12.86
CA THR A 98 19.42 10.87 12.74
C THR A 98 19.56 10.37 11.30
N VAL A 99 20.67 9.67 11.00
CA VAL A 99 20.88 9.05 9.68
C VAL A 99 19.78 8.01 9.35
N PRO A 100 19.39 7.10 10.27
CA PRO A 100 18.25 6.21 10.05
C PRO A 100 16.95 6.94 9.71
N ASP A 101 16.63 8.03 10.42
CA ASP A 101 15.41 8.80 10.14
C ASP A 101 15.46 9.49 8.77
N LYS A 102 16.65 9.92 8.31
CA LYS A 102 16.81 10.50 6.97
C LYS A 102 16.55 9.46 5.88
N TRP A 103 17.02 8.23 6.06
CA TRP A 103 16.72 7.12 5.17
C TRP A 103 15.24 6.76 5.19
N LEU A 104 14.64 6.65 6.38
CA LEU A 104 13.21 6.36 6.53
C LEU A 104 12.36 7.41 5.82
N LYS A 105 12.63 8.69 6.08
CA LYS A 105 11.99 9.82 5.41
C LYS A 105 12.14 9.71 3.90
N GLY A 106 13.37 9.51 3.41
CA GLY A 106 13.66 9.38 1.99
C GLY A 106 12.87 8.24 1.33
N LEU A 107 12.89 7.04 1.92
CA LEU A 107 12.15 5.88 1.42
C LEU A 107 10.64 6.14 1.39
N LEU A 108 10.07 6.73 2.44
CA LEU A 108 8.64 7.03 2.48
C LEU A 108 8.23 8.08 1.45
N THR A 109 9.04 9.13 1.27
CA THR A 109 8.79 10.18 0.27
C THR A 109 8.95 9.65 -1.16
N VAL A 110 10.04 8.94 -1.48
CA VAL A 110 10.27 8.38 -2.83
C VAL A 110 9.19 7.37 -3.19
N HIS A 111 8.64 6.64 -2.22
CA HIS A 111 7.58 5.68 -2.46
C HIS A 111 6.34 6.33 -3.10
N GLY A 112 6.11 7.63 -2.92
CA GLY A 112 5.03 8.39 -3.57
C GLY A 112 5.04 8.32 -5.11
N ILE A 113 6.19 8.04 -5.73
CA ILE A 113 6.30 7.89 -7.20
C ILE A 113 5.42 6.72 -7.69
N PHE A 114 5.26 5.67 -6.89
CA PHE A 114 4.45 4.51 -7.28
C PHE A 114 2.96 4.82 -7.44
N PHE A 115 2.46 5.92 -6.87
CA PHE A 115 1.08 6.36 -7.11
C PHE A 115 0.82 6.52 -8.61
N VAL A 116 1.75 7.16 -9.35
CA VAL A 116 1.58 7.41 -10.79
C VAL A 116 1.52 6.09 -11.55
N SER A 117 2.42 5.16 -11.25
CA SER A 117 2.41 3.84 -11.91
C SER A 117 1.15 3.05 -11.59
N CYS A 118 0.74 3.01 -10.32
CA CYS A 118 -0.45 2.26 -9.89
C CYS A 118 -1.75 2.88 -10.43
N PHE A 119 -1.78 4.19 -10.63
CA PHE A 119 -2.96 4.91 -11.10
C PHE A 119 -3.07 4.92 -12.63
N ILE A 120 -1.98 5.20 -13.35
CA ILE A 120 -2.01 5.43 -14.80
C ILE A 120 -1.84 4.15 -15.61
N ILE A 121 -0.91 3.25 -15.23
CA ILE A 121 -0.60 2.04 -16.03
C ILE A 121 -1.85 1.16 -16.27
N PRO A 122 -2.75 0.95 -15.29
CA PRO A 122 -3.96 0.17 -15.53
C PRO A 122 -4.90 0.81 -16.55
N MET A 123 -4.98 2.15 -16.58
CA MET A 123 -5.81 2.89 -17.53
C MET A 123 -5.29 2.77 -18.98
N LEU A 124 -4.01 2.45 -19.15
CA LEU A 124 -3.41 2.17 -20.46
C LEU A 124 -3.68 0.73 -20.94
N GLY A 125 -4.38 -0.09 -20.15
CA GLY A 125 -4.73 -1.46 -20.53
C GLY A 125 -3.55 -2.41 -20.60
N VAL A 126 -2.48 -2.15 -19.83
CA VAL A 126 -1.27 -2.99 -19.75
C VAL A 126 -1.56 -4.34 -19.10
N PHE A 127 -2.45 -4.37 -18.10
CA PHE A 127 -2.86 -5.59 -17.40
C PHE A 127 -4.20 -6.09 -17.96
N ARG A 128 -4.23 -7.33 -18.46
CA ARG A 128 -5.42 -7.95 -19.07
C ARG A 128 -5.58 -9.40 -18.63
N SER A 129 -6.82 -9.88 -18.66
CA SER A 129 -7.18 -11.23 -18.20
C SER A 129 -6.79 -12.37 -19.12
N ASP A 130 -6.33 -12.04 -20.32
CA ASP A 130 -5.78 -12.97 -21.32
C ASP A 130 -4.24 -12.98 -21.35
N MET A 131 -3.58 -12.25 -20.46
CA MET A 131 -2.12 -12.20 -20.39
C MET A 131 -1.51 -13.54 -19.98
N THR A 132 -0.65 -14.09 -20.84
CA THR A 132 0.14 -15.27 -20.51
C THR A 132 1.18 -14.95 -19.42
N GLY A 133 1.18 -15.72 -18.33
CA GLY A 133 2.15 -15.56 -17.25
C GLY A 133 1.77 -14.50 -16.20
N ALA A 134 0.51 -14.07 -16.17
CA ALA A 134 -0.03 -13.12 -15.19
C ALA A 134 0.38 -13.44 -13.74
N ASP A 135 0.24 -14.69 -13.31
CA ASP A 135 0.59 -15.11 -11.93
C ASP A 135 2.05 -14.85 -11.58
N ARG A 136 2.97 -15.10 -12.52
CA ARG A 136 4.41 -14.90 -12.32
C ARG A 136 4.77 -13.42 -12.26
N ILE A 137 4.15 -12.62 -13.11
CA ILE A 137 4.33 -11.15 -13.14
C ILE A 137 3.80 -10.55 -11.84
N GLY A 138 2.59 -10.94 -11.41
CA GLY A 138 2.00 -10.50 -10.15
C GLY A 138 2.87 -10.86 -8.94
N THR A 139 3.38 -12.09 -8.90
CA THR A 139 4.31 -12.53 -7.85
C THR A 139 5.59 -11.70 -7.83
N LEU A 140 6.19 -11.43 -8.99
CA LEU A 140 7.41 -10.62 -9.07
C LEU A 140 7.18 -9.18 -8.57
N ILE A 141 6.08 -8.55 -8.97
CA ILE A 141 5.71 -7.21 -8.51
C ILE A 141 5.58 -7.20 -6.99
N LEU A 142 4.92 -8.20 -6.41
CA LEU A 142 4.74 -8.30 -4.96
C LEU A 142 6.07 -8.50 -4.23
N LEU A 143 6.99 -9.31 -4.77
CA LEU A 143 8.32 -9.50 -4.19
C LEU A 143 9.14 -8.20 -4.18
N VAL A 144 9.10 -7.43 -5.27
CA VAL A 144 9.73 -6.10 -5.34
C VAL A 144 9.14 -5.17 -4.28
N TRP A 145 7.82 -5.21 -4.11
CA TRP A 145 7.13 -4.42 -3.09
C TRP A 145 7.57 -4.81 -1.67
N CYS A 146 7.64 -6.11 -1.36
CA CYS A 146 8.14 -6.60 -0.08
C CYS A 146 9.59 -6.19 0.17
N LEU A 147 10.46 -6.28 -0.84
CA LEU A 147 11.86 -5.88 -0.74
C LEU A 147 12.01 -4.39 -0.43
N TYR A 148 11.15 -3.55 -1.01
CA TYR A 148 11.12 -2.11 -0.73
C TYR A 148 10.64 -1.79 0.69
N PHE A 149 9.60 -2.49 1.17
CA PHE A 149 9.01 -2.22 2.49
C PHE A 149 9.79 -2.81 3.65
N LEU A 150 10.62 -3.84 3.44
CA LEU A 150 11.46 -4.42 4.47
C LEU A 150 12.33 -3.37 5.19
N PRO A 151 13.15 -2.54 4.51
CA PRO A 151 13.92 -1.49 5.17
C PRO A 151 13.03 -0.41 5.80
N VAL A 152 11.87 -0.10 5.21
CA VAL A 152 10.91 0.84 5.81
C VAL A 152 10.44 0.33 7.16
N CYS A 153 9.97 -0.92 7.25
CA CYS A 153 9.50 -1.50 8.51
C CYS A 153 10.60 -1.57 9.58
N ILE A 154 11.83 -1.95 9.20
CA ILE A 154 12.97 -2.00 10.13
C ILE A 154 13.29 -0.60 10.66
N LEU A 155 13.37 0.40 9.79
CA LEU A 155 13.67 1.77 10.18
C LEU A 155 12.52 2.40 11.00
N SER A 156 11.26 2.12 10.66
CA SER A 156 10.10 2.51 11.45
C SER A 156 10.16 1.93 12.86
N TYR A 157 10.52 0.65 13.00
CA TYR A 157 10.69 0.03 14.31
C TYR A 157 11.74 0.77 15.15
N PHE A 158 12.92 1.05 14.58
CA PHE A 158 13.96 1.78 15.29
C PHE A 158 13.57 3.23 15.63
N HIS A 159 12.84 3.89 14.72
CA HIS A 159 12.31 5.23 14.94
C HIS A 159 11.40 5.28 16.17
N PHE A 160 10.42 4.38 16.24
CA PHE A 160 9.47 4.31 17.36
C PHE A 160 10.12 3.80 18.66
N ALA A 161 11.02 2.82 18.57
CA ALA A 161 11.68 2.25 19.75
C ALA A 161 12.57 3.26 20.47
N LYS A 162 13.27 4.14 19.73
CA LYS A 162 14.11 5.17 20.33
C LYS A 162 13.30 6.13 21.20
N LYS A 163 12.09 6.49 20.76
CA LYS A 163 11.23 7.44 21.45
C LYS A 163 10.55 6.86 22.70
N ALA A 164 10.50 5.54 22.84
CA ALA A 164 10.00 4.90 24.06
C ALA A 164 11.00 4.98 25.24
N ILE A 165 12.25 5.40 24.98
CA ILE A 165 13.34 5.46 25.96
C ILE A 165 13.66 6.91 26.36
N ASP A 166 13.15 7.89 25.62
CA ASP A 166 13.25 9.34 25.90
C ASP A 166 12.01 9.84 26.67
#